data_AF-A0A9P8ARM1-F1
#
_entry.id   AF-A0A9P8ARM1-F1
#
_cell.length_a   1.000
_cell.length_b   1.000
_cell.length_c   1.000
_cell.angle_alpha   90.00
_cell.angle_beta   90.00
_cell.angle_gamma   90.00
#
_symmetry.space_group_name_H-M   'P 1'
#
loop_
_entity.id
_entity.type
_entity.pdbx_description
1 polymer ?
#
loop_
_entity_poly.entity_id
_entity_poly.type
_entity_poly.pdbx_seq_one_letter_code
_entity_poly.pdbx_strand_id
1 'polypeptide(L)'
;MSAQFFTLVSLLLISLFLEANATPVSAGTDLTIHKRFASSILGDVQLHYVEDSGVCETTAGVHQVSGYIDVGTNMSMWFWFFEARESPETAPFTLWLNGGPGCSSMIGLFQENGPCHVNPDGATTVLNPYSWNNLSNMIYIDQPIGTGFSFGTDTVNSTLSAAPFVWTAFQILFESGQFSKFESREFIFATESYGGHYGPAFVTYFDQQNTLIQQGKINGVEIVVSALMINNGWYDPLIQNKAYIDFATDAPGYGQLQSDEVLEEMNKAYFGRDGCLEQEQACYAAGNSSSSNKICRTADDFCIDNIFVPAVGDRDSDDLRQNSSALFPPSFYIDFLANTTVKKSIGATSDYSECPDAPYELFVRTGDDARTLLPQLAALVNSGLNMLIWAGDADINCNWLGGHASVLAMDWFGKEALANTPFTNMTIDGAAVAAIQNVENFSFARVYEAGHEVPAFQPAAALEIFRQVINKEPLHSV
;
A
#
# COMPACT_ATOMS: atom_id res chain seq x y z
N MET A 1 -20.24 40.91 22.65
CA MET A 1 -19.39 42.12 22.81
C MET A 1 -18.05 41.76 22.16
N SER A 2 -17.45 42.53 21.25
CA SER A 2 -17.64 43.96 20.90
C SER A 2 -17.78 44.20 19.37
N ALA A 3 -17.63 45.46 18.92
CA ALA A 3 -17.99 46.04 17.61
C ALA A 3 -17.11 47.31 17.40
N GLN A 4 -16.88 47.95 16.23
CA GLN A 4 -17.22 47.83 14.79
C GLN A 4 -16.26 48.83 14.03
N PHE A 5 -16.25 49.19 12.73
CA PHE A 5 -17.08 49.01 11.52
C PHE A 5 -16.26 49.47 10.26
N PHE A 6 -16.49 48.89 9.05
CA PHE A 6 -16.15 49.47 7.71
C PHE A 6 -14.63 49.73 7.42
N THR A 7 -14.15 50.04 6.20
CA THR A 7 -14.76 50.54 4.93
C THR A 7 -14.03 50.02 3.68
N LEU A 8 -14.71 49.92 2.52
CA LEU A 8 -14.08 49.79 1.19
C LEU A 8 -13.48 51.12 0.71
N VAL A 9 -12.35 51.08 -0.01
CA VAL A 9 -11.92 52.14 -0.95
C VAL A 9 -11.28 51.49 -2.19
N SER A 10 -11.83 51.77 -3.37
CA SER A 10 -11.27 51.35 -4.66
C SER A 10 -10.41 52.45 -5.27
N LEU A 11 -9.31 52.09 -5.92
CA LEU A 11 -8.50 53.03 -6.71
C LEU A 11 -7.98 52.33 -7.98
N LEU A 12 -8.39 52.85 -9.15
CA LEU A 12 -7.86 52.42 -10.45
C LEU A 12 -6.45 52.99 -10.66
N LEU A 13 -5.55 52.16 -11.19
CA LEU A 13 -4.40 52.61 -11.97
C LEU A 13 -4.32 51.78 -13.26
N ILE A 14 -4.16 52.48 -14.39
CA ILE A 14 -4.09 51.90 -15.73
C ILE A 14 -2.65 52.05 -16.22
N SER A 15 -2.06 50.96 -16.71
CA SER A 15 -0.79 50.96 -17.45
C SER A 15 -0.87 49.95 -18.59
N LEU A 16 -0.17 50.23 -19.70
CA LEU A 16 -0.49 49.63 -21.01
C LEU A 16 0.23 48.32 -21.28
N PHE A 17 -0.51 47.43 -21.97
CA PHE A 17 -0.10 46.47 -22.99
C PHE A 17 1.38 46.11 -23.16
N LEU A 18 1.64 44.80 -23.08
CA LEU A 18 2.53 44.10 -24.00
C LEU A 18 1.77 42.87 -24.54
N GLU A 19 1.52 42.83 -25.84
CA GLU A 19 0.80 41.73 -26.49
C GLU A 19 1.74 40.52 -26.67
N ALA A 20 1.74 39.61 -25.71
CA ALA A 20 2.21 38.26 -25.94
C ALA A 20 1.14 37.49 -26.74
N ASN A 21 1.40 37.24 -28.02
CA ASN A 21 0.54 36.40 -28.85
C ASN A 21 0.56 34.95 -28.36
N ALA A 22 -0.32 34.63 -27.40
CA ALA A 22 -0.70 33.27 -27.10
C ALA A 22 -1.36 32.68 -28.36
N THR A 23 -0.60 31.90 -29.12
CA THR A 23 -1.14 31.12 -30.24
C THR A 23 -2.26 30.23 -29.70
N PRO A 24 -3.47 30.25 -30.29
CA PRO A 24 -4.51 29.33 -29.88
C PRO A 24 -4.02 27.92 -30.17
N VAL A 25 -3.75 27.14 -29.12
CA VAL A 25 -3.58 25.70 -29.24
C VAL A 25 -4.88 25.19 -29.87
N SER A 26 -4.79 24.66 -31.08
CA SER A 26 -5.96 24.18 -31.81
C SER A 26 -6.66 23.14 -30.96
N ALA A 27 -7.99 23.23 -30.84
CA ALA A 27 -8.79 22.26 -30.10
C ALA A 27 -8.47 20.85 -30.61
N GLY A 28 -7.71 20.10 -29.81
CA GLY A 28 -7.43 18.69 -30.06
C GLY A 28 -8.76 17.94 -30.12
N THR A 29 -8.89 17.05 -31.10
CA THR A 29 -10.08 16.23 -31.26
C THR A 29 -10.39 15.47 -29.97
N ASP A 30 -11.68 15.37 -29.65
CA ASP A 30 -12.15 14.61 -28.48
C ASP A 30 -11.79 13.12 -28.67
N LEU A 31 -10.87 12.60 -27.84
CA LEU A 31 -10.06 11.42 -28.19
C LEU A 31 -9.94 10.33 -27.13
N THR A 32 -10.54 10.44 -25.94
CA THR A 32 -10.51 9.33 -24.96
C THR A 32 -11.43 8.19 -25.41
N ILE A 33 -10.92 7.33 -26.30
CA ILE A 33 -11.58 6.12 -26.76
C ILE A 33 -11.55 5.09 -25.63
N HIS A 34 -12.59 5.08 -24.80
CA HIS A 34 -12.77 4.04 -23.78
C HIS A 34 -12.95 2.67 -24.44
N LYS A 35 -11.91 1.83 -24.37
CA LYS A 35 -11.95 0.42 -24.73
C LYS A 35 -12.80 -0.34 -23.71
N ARG A 36 -13.42 -1.43 -24.17
CA ARG A 36 -14.24 -2.30 -23.34
C ARG A 36 -13.94 -3.77 -23.65
N PHE A 37 -13.80 -4.57 -22.60
CA PHE A 37 -13.82 -6.03 -22.65
C PHE A 37 -14.85 -6.52 -21.61
N ALA A 38 -15.51 -7.65 -21.89
CA ALA A 38 -16.43 -8.30 -20.97
C ALA A 38 -16.01 -9.76 -20.85
N SER A 39 -15.97 -10.28 -19.62
CA SER A 39 -15.49 -11.64 -19.39
C SER A 39 -16.41 -12.67 -20.07
N SER A 40 -15.78 -13.68 -20.68
CA SER A 40 -16.44 -14.88 -21.19
C SER A 40 -16.43 -16.02 -20.16
N ILE A 41 -15.66 -15.86 -19.07
CA ILE A 41 -15.47 -16.83 -17.99
C ILE A 41 -16.35 -16.49 -16.77
N LEU A 42 -16.45 -15.21 -16.41
CA LEU A 42 -17.10 -14.71 -15.20
C LEU A 42 -18.32 -13.84 -15.54
N GLY A 43 -19.43 -14.04 -14.82
CA GLY A 43 -20.66 -13.26 -15.02
C GLY A 43 -20.57 -11.88 -14.37
N ASP A 44 -21.12 -10.86 -15.05
CA ASP A 44 -21.14 -9.45 -14.63
C ASP A 44 -19.75 -8.81 -14.37
N VAL A 45 -18.67 -9.37 -14.95
CA VAL A 45 -17.30 -8.83 -14.87
C VAL A 45 -16.92 -8.15 -16.19
N GLN A 46 -16.46 -6.89 -16.13
CA GLN A 46 -16.08 -6.07 -17.29
C GLN A 46 -14.83 -5.23 -17.04
N LEU A 47 -14.12 -4.87 -18.11
CA LEU A 47 -12.94 -4.01 -18.10
C LEU A 47 -13.21 -2.78 -18.98
N HIS A 48 -13.01 -1.58 -18.44
CA HIS A 48 -13.37 -0.30 -19.06
C HIS A 48 -12.20 0.69 -18.93
N TYR A 49 -11.41 0.87 -19.99
CA TYR A 49 -10.09 1.47 -19.90
C TYR A 49 -9.74 2.42 -21.05
N VAL A 50 -8.71 3.22 -20.82
CA VAL A 50 -8.01 4.03 -21.83
C VAL A 50 -6.54 3.62 -21.85
N GLU A 51 -5.81 4.03 -22.89
CA GLU A 51 -4.40 3.72 -23.09
C GLU A 51 -3.60 5.01 -23.29
N ASP A 52 -2.31 4.96 -22.96
CA ASP A 52 -1.28 5.92 -23.38
C ASP A 52 -1.68 7.40 -23.19
N SER A 53 -2.34 7.69 -22.07
CA SER A 53 -2.91 8.99 -21.75
C SER A 53 -1.87 10.12 -21.58
N GLY A 54 -0.58 9.80 -21.57
CA GLY A 54 0.53 10.75 -21.44
C GLY A 54 0.61 11.44 -20.07
N VAL A 55 -0.09 10.88 -19.07
CA VAL A 55 -0.14 11.37 -17.70
C VAL A 55 0.81 10.52 -16.86
N CYS A 56 1.66 11.16 -16.05
CA CYS A 56 2.69 10.54 -15.22
C CYS A 56 3.84 9.89 -15.99
N GLU A 57 3.65 8.76 -16.66
CA GLU A 57 4.69 8.18 -17.53
C GLU A 57 4.70 8.89 -18.89
N THR A 58 5.89 9.21 -19.37
CA THR A 58 6.15 9.95 -20.63
C THR A 58 7.35 9.41 -21.41
N THR A 59 7.97 8.33 -20.93
CA THR A 59 9.09 7.64 -21.58
C THR A 59 8.64 7.03 -22.91
N ALA A 60 9.33 7.39 -24.00
CA ALA A 60 8.92 6.99 -25.35
C ALA A 60 8.99 5.48 -25.56
N GLY A 61 7.83 4.86 -25.83
CA GLY A 61 7.69 3.41 -26.03
C GLY A 61 7.24 2.63 -24.79
N VAL A 62 7.04 3.29 -23.66
CA VAL A 62 6.43 2.69 -22.46
C VAL A 62 4.93 2.95 -22.52
N HIS A 63 4.13 1.87 -22.56
CA HIS A 63 2.68 1.98 -22.59
C HIS A 63 2.08 2.05 -21.18
N GLN A 64 0.89 2.63 -21.07
CA GLN A 64 0.12 2.66 -19.83
C GLN A 64 -1.37 2.42 -20.06
N VAL A 65 -2.05 1.83 -19.09
CA VAL A 65 -3.47 1.48 -19.16
C VAL A 65 -4.15 1.90 -17.85
N SER A 66 -5.20 2.71 -17.91
CA SER A 66 -5.92 3.18 -16.73
C SER A 66 -7.43 3.09 -16.92
N GLY A 67 -8.17 2.81 -15.86
CA GLY A 67 -9.62 2.65 -15.94
C GLY A 67 -10.25 1.84 -14.81
N TYR A 68 -11.39 1.24 -15.12
CA TYR A 68 -12.20 0.49 -14.17
C TYR A 68 -12.31 -0.99 -14.52
N ILE A 69 -12.42 -1.79 -13.46
CA ILE A 69 -12.67 -3.22 -13.47
C ILE A 69 -13.99 -3.44 -12.71
N ASP A 70 -15.07 -3.69 -13.45
CA ASP A 70 -16.32 -4.15 -12.86
C ASP A 70 -16.07 -5.58 -12.35
N VAL A 71 -16.09 -5.78 -11.04
CA VAL A 71 -15.84 -7.07 -10.35
C VAL A 71 -17.09 -7.66 -9.71
N GLY A 72 -18.26 -7.11 -10.07
CA GLY A 72 -19.58 -7.54 -9.62
C GLY A 72 -20.66 -6.53 -9.98
N THR A 73 -21.93 -6.88 -9.74
CA THR A 73 -23.07 -6.02 -10.07
C THR A 73 -22.97 -4.67 -9.35
N ASN A 74 -22.68 -3.59 -10.10
CA ASN A 74 -22.44 -2.24 -9.56
C ASN A 74 -21.23 -2.19 -8.60
N MET A 75 -20.13 -2.87 -8.89
CA MET A 75 -18.88 -2.84 -8.11
C MET A 75 -17.68 -2.63 -9.04
N SER A 76 -17.16 -1.40 -9.12
CA SER A 76 -16.10 -1.02 -10.07
C SER A 76 -14.83 -0.60 -9.31
N MET A 77 -13.75 -1.38 -9.42
CA MET A 77 -12.44 -1.01 -8.89
C MET A 77 -11.63 -0.23 -9.91
N TRP A 78 -10.97 0.85 -9.51
CA TRP A 78 -10.02 1.58 -10.34
C TRP A 78 -8.65 0.88 -10.38
N PHE A 79 -8.00 0.95 -11.53
CA PHE A 79 -6.60 0.53 -11.69
C PHE A 79 -5.82 1.50 -12.59
N TRP A 80 -4.50 1.53 -12.36
CA TRP A 80 -3.55 2.15 -13.27
C TRP A 80 -2.34 1.22 -13.42
N PHE A 81 -2.04 0.87 -14.67
CA PHE A 81 -0.95 0.00 -15.08
C PHE A 81 0.07 0.75 -15.93
N PHE A 82 1.35 0.45 -15.73
CA PHE A 82 2.48 0.95 -16.52
C PHE A 82 3.39 -0.21 -16.89
N GLU A 83 3.85 -0.24 -18.13
CA GLU A 83 4.84 -1.22 -18.57
C GLU A 83 6.23 -0.95 -17.99
N ALA A 84 7.06 -1.99 -17.97
CA ALA A 84 8.47 -1.84 -17.63
C ALA A 84 9.18 -0.96 -18.67
N ARG A 85 10.03 -0.04 -18.23
CA ARG A 85 10.86 0.81 -19.10
C ARG A 85 11.90 0.01 -19.89
N GLU A 86 12.29 -1.16 -19.37
CA GLU A 86 13.20 -2.10 -20.03
C GLU A 86 12.51 -3.46 -20.21
N SER A 87 12.51 -3.97 -21.46
CA SER A 87 12.08 -5.31 -21.84
C SER A 87 10.72 -5.79 -21.27
N PRO A 88 9.63 -5.01 -21.42
CA PRO A 88 8.36 -5.26 -20.72
C PRO A 88 7.73 -6.62 -21.02
N GLU A 89 7.87 -7.17 -22.23
CA GLU A 89 7.38 -8.52 -22.56
C GLU A 89 7.98 -9.62 -21.67
N THR A 90 9.21 -9.45 -21.19
CA THR A 90 9.94 -10.43 -20.35
C THR A 90 10.08 -10.01 -18.89
N ALA A 91 9.86 -8.74 -18.56
CA ALA A 91 9.91 -8.24 -17.20
C ALA A 91 8.82 -8.90 -16.32
N PRO A 92 9.04 -9.03 -15.00
CA PRO A 92 8.02 -9.51 -14.08
C PRO A 92 6.79 -8.59 -14.05
N PHE A 93 5.74 -9.06 -13.38
CA PHE A 93 4.50 -8.30 -13.18
C PHE A 93 4.27 -8.09 -11.69
N THR A 94 4.18 -6.83 -11.24
CA THR A 94 4.05 -6.48 -9.82
C THR A 94 2.75 -5.73 -9.58
N LEU A 95 1.94 -6.24 -8.65
CA LEU A 95 0.87 -5.51 -8.00
C LEU A 95 1.45 -4.68 -6.85
N TRP A 96 1.04 -3.41 -6.75
CA TRP A 96 1.18 -2.59 -5.53
C TRP A 96 -0.20 -2.32 -4.92
N LEU A 97 -0.30 -2.45 -3.59
CA LEU A 97 -1.47 -2.06 -2.78
C LEU A 97 -1.05 -1.28 -1.53
N ASN A 98 -1.48 -0.02 -1.40
CA ASN A 98 -1.40 0.71 -0.13
C ASN A 98 -2.47 0.18 0.87
N GLY A 99 -2.39 0.62 2.14
CA GLY A 99 -3.16 0.07 3.26
C GLY A 99 -4.47 0.80 3.60
N GLY A 100 -4.50 1.44 4.78
CA GLY A 100 -5.68 2.10 5.35
C GLY A 100 -6.22 1.38 6.60
N PRO A 101 -7.20 0.46 6.51
CA PRO A 101 -7.77 -0.12 5.28
C PRO A 101 -8.62 0.85 4.46
N GLY A 102 -8.49 0.76 3.14
CA GLY A 102 -9.25 1.56 2.19
C GLY A 102 -8.60 2.87 1.77
N CYS A 103 -7.28 2.99 1.91
CA CYS A 103 -6.49 4.04 1.27
C CYS A 103 -6.14 3.67 -0.18
N SER A 104 -6.06 4.68 -1.03
CA SER A 104 -5.84 4.55 -2.47
C SER A 104 -4.41 4.11 -2.81
N SER A 105 -4.28 3.22 -3.79
CA SER A 105 -2.97 2.82 -4.33
C SER A 105 -2.35 3.87 -5.25
N MET A 106 -2.99 5.04 -5.39
CA MET A 106 -2.38 6.21 -6.04
C MET A 106 -1.34 6.89 -5.13
N ILE A 107 -1.36 6.66 -3.82
CA ILE A 107 -0.28 7.04 -2.87
C ILE A 107 1.04 6.48 -3.39
N GLY A 108 1.15 5.15 -3.50
CA GLY A 108 2.38 4.51 -3.97
C GLY A 108 2.76 4.79 -5.42
N LEU A 109 1.80 5.23 -6.24
CA LEU A 109 2.03 5.67 -7.60
C LEU A 109 2.76 7.02 -7.65
N PHE A 110 2.34 8.01 -6.84
CA PHE A 110 2.82 9.39 -6.94
C PHE A 110 3.83 9.82 -5.87
N GLN A 111 3.76 9.25 -4.67
CA GLN A 111 4.65 9.56 -3.55
C GLN A 111 5.85 8.59 -3.48
N GLU A 112 5.60 7.29 -3.68
CA GLU A 112 6.59 6.23 -3.45
C GLU A 112 7.36 5.76 -4.71
N ASN A 113 6.79 4.80 -5.44
CA ASN A 113 7.50 3.85 -6.29
C ASN A 113 7.01 3.82 -7.75
N GLY A 114 5.95 4.56 -8.06
CA GLY A 114 5.46 4.76 -9.43
C GLY A 114 6.29 5.70 -10.30
N PRO A 115 5.90 5.86 -11.58
CA PRO A 115 6.76 6.39 -12.63
C PRO A 115 7.04 7.90 -12.56
N CYS A 116 6.31 8.65 -11.75
CA CYS A 116 6.48 10.10 -11.61
C CYS A 116 6.15 10.58 -10.19
N HIS A 117 6.60 11.80 -9.87
CA HIS A 117 6.07 12.60 -8.77
C HIS A 117 5.30 13.80 -9.32
N VAL A 118 4.29 14.26 -8.57
CA VAL A 118 3.57 15.51 -8.87
C VAL A 118 4.32 16.70 -8.27
N ASN A 119 4.48 17.76 -9.05
CA ASN A 119 5.18 18.97 -8.63
C ASN A 119 4.34 19.81 -7.64
N PRO A 120 4.95 20.74 -6.88
CA PRO A 120 4.24 21.66 -5.97
C PRO A 120 3.23 22.63 -6.61
N ASP A 121 2.96 22.50 -7.91
CA ASP A 121 1.89 23.22 -8.61
C ASP A 121 0.57 22.44 -8.68
N GLY A 122 0.54 21.17 -8.24
CA GLY A 122 -0.63 20.28 -8.31
C GLY A 122 -1.09 19.99 -9.75
N ALA A 123 -0.26 20.25 -10.76
CA ALA A 123 -0.67 20.34 -12.16
C ALA A 123 0.33 19.71 -13.15
N THR A 124 1.61 19.61 -12.79
CA THR A 124 2.65 19.00 -13.63
C THR A 124 3.35 17.86 -12.90
N THR A 125 3.99 16.97 -13.67
CA THR A 125 4.71 15.79 -13.15
C THR A 125 6.17 15.80 -13.60
N VAL A 126 7.02 15.08 -12.87
CA VAL A 126 8.41 14.79 -13.21
C VAL A 126 8.67 13.30 -13.06
N LEU A 127 9.37 12.68 -14.02
CA LEU A 127 9.66 11.24 -13.98
C LEU A 127 10.49 10.87 -12.74
N ASN A 128 10.05 9.84 -12.03
CA ASN A 128 10.76 9.25 -10.92
C ASN A 128 11.92 8.38 -11.47
N PRO A 129 13.19 8.73 -11.21
CA PRO A 129 14.34 7.95 -11.68
C PRO A 129 14.48 6.62 -10.93
N TYR A 130 13.85 6.47 -9.77
CA TYR A 130 13.88 5.27 -8.93
C TYR A 130 12.62 4.41 -9.02
N SER A 131 11.69 4.73 -9.94
CA SER A 131 10.45 3.98 -10.13
C SER A 131 10.68 2.48 -10.30
N TRP A 132 9.82 1.67 -9.68
CA TRP A 132 9.84 0.21 -9.83
C TRP A 132 9.44 -0.21 -11.25
N ASN A 133 8.78 0.66 -12.03
CA ASN A 133 8.60 0.42 -13.47
C ASN A 133 9.90 0.49 -14.28
N ASN A 134 11.04 0.85 -13.70
CA ASN A 134 12.35 0.61 -14.32
C ASN A 134 12.63 -0.90 -14.51
N LEU A 135 12.03 -1.78 -13.70
CA LEU A 135 12.37 -3.22 -13.62
C LEU A 135 11.19 -4.18 -13.78
N SER A 136 9.97 -3.73 -13.52
CA SER A 136 8.75 -4.54 -13.55
C SER A 136 7.64 -3.85 -14.34
N ASN A 137 6.75 -4.62 -14.93
CA ASN A 137 5.43 -4.11 -15.26
C ASN A 137 4.69 -3.86 -13.93
N MET A 138 4.13 -2.67 -13.72
CA MET A 138 3.55 -2.24 -12.43
C MET A 138 2.05 -1.99 -12.55
N ILE A 139 1.24 -2.54 -11.65
CA ILE A 139 -0.18 -2.18 -11.50
C ILE A 139 -0.51 -1.70 -10.08
N TYR A 140 -1.23 -0.59 -10.00
CA TYR A 140 -1.79 -0.01 -8.79
C TYR A 140 -3.31 -0.21 -8.85
N ILE A 141 -3.94 -0.73 -7.79
CA ILE A 141 -5.39 -0.97 -7.74
C ILE A 141 -5.96 -0.31 -6.49
N ASP A 142 -6.98 0.54 -6.67
CA ASP A 142 -7.73 1.09 -5.54
C ASP A 142 -8.71 0.03 -5.04
N GLN A 143 -8.49 -0.49 -3.83
CA GLN A 143 -9.32 -1.53 -3.22
C GLN A 143 -9.45 -1.31 -1.71
N PRO A 144 -10.60 -1.65 -1.10
CA PRO A 144 -11.81 -2.22 -1.71
C PRO A 144 -12.67 -1.18 -2.44
N ILE A 145 -13.94 -1.52 -2.72
CA ILE A 145 -14.89 -0.61 -3.39
C ILE A 145 -15.11 0.64 -2.55
N GLY A 146 -15.07 1.83 -3.17
CA GLY A 146 -15.23 3.12 -2.49
C GLY A 146 -13.90 3.83 -2.19
N THR A 147 -12.77 3.14 -2.27
CA THR A 147 -11.41 3.68 -2.11
C THR A 147 -10.92 4.44 -3.34
N GLY A 148 -10.21 5.56 -3.20
CA GLY A 148 -9.54 6.24 -4.32
C GLY A 148 -10.52 6.73 -5.39
N PHE A 149 -10.45 6.13 -6.59
CA PHE A 149 -11.47 6.27 -7.63
C PHE A 149 -12.50 5.12 -7.68
N SER A 150 -12.29 4.00 -6.96
CA SER A 150 -13.21 2.86 -6.95
C SER A 150 -14.60 3.23 -6.42
N PHE A 151 -15.66 2.72 -7.04
CA PHE A 151 -17.04 3.08 -6.68
C PHE A 151 -18.03 1.92 -6.86
N GLY A 152 -19.12 1.96 -6.11
CA GLY A 152 -20.19 0.97 -6.27
C GLY A 152 -21.02 0.71 -5.02
N THR A 153 -21.72 -0.43 -5.04
CA THR A 153 -22.34 -1.05 -3.88
C THR A 153 -21.27 -1.78 -3.09
N ASP A 154 -20.64 -1.13 -2.12
CA ASP A 154 -19.69 -1.85 -1.28
C ASP A 154 -20.38 -2.89 -0.39
N THR A 155 -19.72 -4.04 -0.26
CA THR A 155 -20.10 -5.17 0.59
C THR A 155 -18.89 -5.81 1.28
N VAL A 156 -17.69 -5.27 1.02
CA VAL A 156 -16.42 -5.69 1.63
C VAL A 156 -16.37 -5.09 3.04
N ASN A 157 -15.98 -5.90 4.02
CA ASN A 157 -15.95 -5.49 5.43
C ASN A 157 -14.85 -6.17 6.23
N SER A 158 -13.93 -6.82 5.53
CA SER A 158 -12.84 -7.63 6.06
C SER A 158 -11.92 -8.02 4.92
N THR A 159 -10.65 -8.22 5.25
CA THR A 159 -9.58 -8.68 4.37
C THR A 159 -9.97 -9.95 3.60
N LEU A 160 -10.60 -10.92 4.27
CA LEU A 160 -11.06 -12.16 3.63
C LEU A 160 -12.22 -11.94 2.63
N SER A 161 -12.99 -10.87 2.77
CA SER A 161 -14.03 -10.47 1.82
C SER A 161 -13.51 -9.60 0.67
N ALA A 162 -12.31 -9.01 0.79
CA ALA A 162 -11.67 -8.22 -0.26
C ALA A 162 -10.95 -9.09 -1.31
N ALA A 163 -10.24 -10.14 -0.85
CA ALA A 163 -9.44 -11.03 -1.69
C ALA A 163 -10.14 -11.58 -2.96
N PRO A 164 -11.43 -11.98 -2.93
CA PRO A 164 -12.13 -12.45 -4.13
C PRO A 164 -12.23 -11.41 -5.24
N PHE A 165 -12.37 -10.12 -4.90
CA PHE A 165 -12.53 -9.04 -5.87
C PHE A 165 -11.20 -8.68 -6.55
N VAL A 166 -10.10 -8.64 -5.80
CA VAL A 166 -8.75 -8.44 -6.38
C VAL A 166 -8.32 -9.66 -7.20
N TRP A 167 -8.67 -10.89 -6.79
CA TRP A 167 -8.49 -12.07 -7.63
C TRP A 167 -9.29 -11.96 -8.95
N THR A 168 -10.58 -11.57 -8.86
CA THR A 168 -11.48 -11.39 -10.00
C THR A 168 -10.96 -10.34 -10.99
N ALA A 169 -10.33 -9.27 -10.48
CA ALA A 169 -9.68 -8.28 -11.32
C ALA A 169 -8.57 -8.88 -12.18
N PHE A 170 -7.68 -9.69 -11.59
CA PHE A 170 -6.62 -10.35 -12.37
C PHE A 170 -7.14 -11.40 -13.34
N GLN A 171 -8.26 -12.08 -13.03
CA GLN A 171 -8.91 -12.98 -13.99
C GLN A 171 -9.28 -12.24 -15.28
N ILE A 172 -10.00 -11.11 -15.20
CA ILE A 172 -10.41 -10.37 -16.41
C ILE A 172 -9.25 -9.61 -17.07
N LEU A 173 -8.28 -9.08 -16.31
CA LEU A 173 -7.09 -8.45 -16.88
C LEU A 173 -6.33 -9.45 -17.77
N PHE A 174 -6.06 -10.66 -17.27
CA PHE A 174 -5.35 -11.69 -18.06
C PHE A 174 -6.23 -12.35 -19.13
N GLU A 175 -7.56 -12.41 -18.96
CA GLU A 175 -8.48 -12.87 -20.02
C GLU A 175 -8.58 -11.86 -21.19
N SER A 176 -8.50 -10.55 -20.92
CA SER A 176 -8.79 -9.47 -21.88
C SER A 176 -7.92 -9.45 -23.14
N GLY A 177 -6.83 -10.20 -23.16
CA GLY A 177 -5.82 -10.16 -24.22
C GLY A 177 -4.87 -8.96 -24.13
N GLN A 178 -5.25 -7.87 -23.47
CA GLN A 178 -4.40 -6.67 -23.30
C GLN A 178 -3.07 -7.03 -22.62
N PHE A 179 -3.14 -7.90 -21.60
CA PHE A 179 -1.99 -8.36 -20.82
C PHE A 179 -1.36 -9.65 -21.38
N SER A 180 -1.79 -10.12 -22.56
CA SER A 180 -1.32 -11.41 -23.12
C SER A 180 0.07 -11.36 -23.75
N LYS A 181 0.66 -10.16 -23.93
CA LYS A 181 2.03 -9.99 -24.44
C LYS A 181 3.12 -10.16 -23.37
N PHE A 182 2.75 -10.21 -22.10
CA PHE A 182 3.69 -10.44 -21.01
C PHE A 182 3.96 -11.96 -20.93
N GLU A 183 5.14 -12.36 -21.42
CA GLU A 183 5.56 -13.76 -21.47
C GLU A 183 5.92 -14.30 -20.08
N SER A 184 6.40 -13.41 -19.19
CA SER A 184 6.71 -13.76 -17.81
C SER A 184 5.47 -14.23 -17.04
N ARG A 185 5.69 -15.20 -16.15
CA ARG A 185 4.69 -15.71 -15.19
C ARG A 185 5.08 -15.40 -13.74
N GLU A 186 6.08 -14.53 -13.56
CA GLU A 186 6.56 -14.09 -12.25
C GLU A 186 5.70 -12.91 -11.79
N PHE A 187 4.66 -13.24 -11.02
CA PHE A 187 3.82 -12.25 -10.34
C PHE A 187 4.44 -11.92 -8.98
N ILE A 188 4.55 -10.63 -8.65
CA ILE A 188 4.94 -10.15 -7.31
C ILE A 188 3.74 -9.43 -6.70
N PHE A 189 3.47 -9.77 -5.44
CA PHE A 189 2.48 -9.08 -4.63
C PHE A 189 3.24 -8.15 -3.69
N ALA A 190 3.28 -6.86 -3.99
CA ALA A 190 3.86 -5.83 -3.12
C ALA A 190 2.73 -5.03 -2.45
N THR A 191 2.89 -4.70 -1.18
CA THR A 191 1.87 -4.00 -0.40
C THR A 191 2.47 -3.38 0.86
N GLU A 192 1.74 -2.47 1.51
CA GLU A 192 2.25 -1.78 2.69
C GLU A 192 1.18 -1.46 3.74
N SER A 193 1.60 -1.09 4.96
CA SER A 193 0.70 -0.67 6.04
C SER A 193 -0.29 -1.79 6.40
N TYR A 194 -1.61 -1.53 6.40
CA TYR A 194 -2.66 -2.56 6.46
C TYR A 194 -2.54 -3.64 5.35
N GLY A 195 -1.72 -3.41 4.32
CA GLY A 195 -1.21 -4.42 3.40
C GLY A 195 -0.60 -5.66 4.07
N GLY A 196 -0.12 -5.55 5.31
CA GLY A 196 0.24 -6.71 6.13
C GLY A 196 -0.92 -7.69 6.36
N HIS A 197 -2.18 -7.22 6.38
CA HIS A 197 -3.36 -8.08 6.31
C HIS A 197 -3.63 -8.55 4.87
N TYR A 198 -3.65 -7.63 3.90
CA TYR A 198 -4.01 -7.93 2.50
C TYR A 198 -3.10 -8.98 1.87
N GLY A 199 -1.78 -8.80 1.91
CA GLY A 199 -0.78 -9.67 1.30
C GLY A 199 -0.95 -11.17 1.63
N PRO A 200 -0.75 -11.60 2.89
CA PRO A 200 -0.86 -13.01 3.25
C PRO A 200 -2.25 -13.60 2.99
N ALA A 201 -3.33 -12.83 3.21
CA ALA A 201 -4.68 -13.29 2.98
C ALA A 201 -5.00 -13.48 1.48
N PHE A 202 -4.60 -12.52 0.63
CA PHE A 202 -4.93 -12.52 -0.79
C PHE A 202 -4.09 -13.58 -1.52
N VAL A 203 -2.79 -13.68 -1.22
CA VAL A 203 -1.94 -14.74 -1.78
C VAL A 203 -2.45 -16.13 -1.37
N THR A 204 -2.85 -16.32 -0.09
CA THR A 204 -3.49 -17.56 0.38
C THR A 204 -4.80 -17.86 -0.36
N TYR A 205 -5.60 -16.84 -0.70
CA TYR A 205 -6.82 -17.01 -1.50
C TYR A 205 -6.51 -17.37 -2.96
N PHE A 206 -5.47 -16.78 -3.56
CA PHE A 206 -5.04 -17.04 -4.93
C PHE A 206 -4.60 -18.51 -5.07
N ASP A 207 -3.78 -19.02 -4.15
CA ASP A 207 -3.36 -20.43 -4.13
C ASP A 207 -4.53 -21.41 -3.99
N GLN A 208 -5.56 -21.04 -3.22
CA GLN A 208 -6.81 -21.80 -3.15
C GLN A 208 -7.55 -21.81 -4.50
N GLN A 209 -7.61 -20.68 -5.22
CA GLN A 209 -8.25 -20.64 -6.54
C GLN A 209 -7.42 -21.40 -7.60
N ASN A 210 -6.09 -21.26 -7.59
CA ASN A 210 -5.17 -22.04 -8.42
C ASN A 210 -5.41 -23.55 -8.22
N THR A 211 -5.53 -24.00 -6.97
CA THR A 211 -5.86 -25.38 -6.60
C THR A 211 -7.22 -25.83 -7.15
N LEU A 212 -8.22 -24.94 -7.23
CA LEU A 212 -9.54 -25.25 -7.80
C LEU A 212 -9.52 -25.26 -9.34
N ILE A 213 -8.73 -24.41 -9.99
CA ILE A 213 -8.51 -24.39 -11.44
C ILE A 213 -7.82 -25.69 -11.89
N GLN A 214 -6.70 -26.06 -11.25
CA GLN A 214 -5.95 -27.29 -11.53
C GLN A 214 -6.80 -28.56 -11.34
N GLN A 215 -7.79 -28.52 -10.45
CA GLN A 215 -8.73 -29.61 -10.22
C GLN A 215 -9.96 -29.59 -11.16
N GLY A 216 -10.05 -28.62 -12.08
CA GLY A 216 -11.17 -28.46 -13.01
C GLY A 216 -12.50 -28.13 -12.32
N LYS A 217 -12.46 -27.53 -11.12
CA LYS A 217 -13.65 -27.18 -10.32
C LYS A 217 -14.19 -25.80 -10.66
N ILE A 218 -13.32 -24.88 -11.07
CA ILE A 218 -13.65 -23.55 -11.59
C ILE A 218 -12.84 -23.32 -12.87
N ASN A 219 -13.33 -22.42 -13.73
CA ASN A 219 -12.57 -21.91 -14.87
C ASN A 219 -11.82 -20.64 -14.44
N GLY A 220 -10.59 -20.45 -14.91
CA GLY A 220 -9.81 -19.26 -14.63
C GLY A 220 -8.37 -19.37 -15.14
N VAL A 221 -7.62 -18.29 -14.97
CA VAL A 221 -6.16 -18.21 -15.16
C VAL A 221 -5.49 -18.43 -13.81
N GLU A 222 -4.50 -19.33 -13.75
CA GLU A 222 -3.68 -19.50 -12.54
C GLU A 222 -2.78 -18.27 -12.32
N ILE A 223 -2.81 -17.73 -11.10
CA ILE A 223 -2.03 -16.56 -10.67
C ILE A 223 -1.05 -17.06 -9.60
N VAL A 224 0.13 -17.52 -10.04
CA VAL A 224 1.17 -18.03 -9.14
C VAL A 224 2.02 -16.87 -8.66
N VAL A 225 1.86 -16.50 -7.39
CA VAL A 225 2.67 -15.45 -6.76
C VAL A 225 4.07 -16.01 -6.51
N SER A 226 5.08 -15.25 -6.92
CA SER A 226 6.50 -15.66 -6.92
C SER A 226 7.34 -14.93 -5.87
N ALA A 227 6.90 -13.75 -5.44
CA ALA A 227 7.34 -13.07 -4.24
C ALA A 227 6.20 -12.28 -3.57
N LEU A 228 6.23 -12.17 -2.24
CA LEU A 228 5.37 -11.28 -1.44
C LEU A 228 6.25 -10.28 -0.69
N MET A 229 6.00 -8.99 -0.88
CA MET A 229 6.71 -7.88 -0.23
C MET A 229 5.74 -7.08 0.63
N ILE A 230 6.08 -6.87 1.90
CA ILE A 230 5.26 -6.11 2.85
C ILE A 230 6.11 -5.01 3.48
N ASN A 231 5.92 -3.77 3.02
CA ASN A 231 6.52 -2.56 3.60
C ASN A 231 5.73 -2.14 4.85
N ASN A 232 6.42 -1.77 5.94
CA ASN A 232 5.85 -1.25 7.19
C ASN A 232 4.49 -1.89 7.55
N GLY A 233 4.48 -3.22 7.67
CA GLY A 233 3.25 -4.00 7.66
C GLY A 233 2.58 -4.17 9.02
N TRP A 234 1.25 -4.06 9.06
CA TRP A 234 0.40 -4.48 10.17
C TRP A 234 -0.16 -5.89 9.91
N TYR A 235 0.25 -6.88 10.69
CA TYR A 235 -0.09 -8.30 10.47
C TYR A 235 -0.19 -9.18 11.73
N ASP A 236 0.26 -8.73 12.90
CA ASP A 236 0.06 -9.42 14.18
C ASP A 236 -0.16 -8.44 15.35
N PRO A 237 -1.41 -8.01 15.58
CA PRO A 237 -1.77 -7.06 16.62
C PRO A 237 -1.37 -7.49 18.04
N LEU A 238 -1.35 -8.81 18.30
CA LEU A 238 -0.93 -9.41 19.58
C LEU A 238 0.49 -8.99 19.98
N ILE A 239 1.41 -8.91 19.01
CA ILE A 239 2.81 -8.52 19.23
C ILE A 239 3.03 -7.04 18.92
N GLN A 240 2.46 -6.53 17.83
CA GLN A 240 2.71 -5.15 17.39
C GLN A 240 2.13 -4.11 18.34
N ASN A 241 0.98 -4.36 19.01
CA ASN A 241 0.49 -3.48 20.07
C ASN A 241 1.47 -3.38 21.26
N LYS A 242 2.20 -4.45 21.59
CA LYS A 242 3.23 -4.39 22.63
C LYS A 242 4.40 -3.48 22.21
N ALA A 243 4.76 -3.55 20.92
CA ALA A 243 5.92 -2.85 20.40
C ALA A 243 5.76 -1.33 20.39
N TYR A 244 4.54 -0.79 20.33
CA TYR A 244 4.27 0.64 20.58
C TYR A 244 4.83 1.10 21.93
N ILE A 245 4.72 0.28 22.98
CA ILE A 245 5.24 0.59 24.32
C ILE A 245 6.77 0.53 24.32
N ASP A 246 7.35 -0.49 23.69
CA ASP A 246 8.80 -0.67 23.62
C ASP A 246 9.47 0.47 22.82
N PHE A 247 8.90 0.82 21.67
CA PHE A 247 9.37 1.88 20.78
C PHE A 247 9.15 3.27 21.39
N ALA A 248 8.04 3.50 22.12
CA ALA A 248 7.85 4.73 22.88
C ALA A 248 8.82 4.86 24.07
N THR A 249 9.32 3.73 24.60
CA THR A 249 10.28 3.67 25.71
C THR A 249 11.73 3.93 25.23
N ASP A 250 12.15 3.33 24.12
CA ASP A 250 13.47 3.56 23.51
C ASP A 250 13.44 3.28 22.00
N ALA A 251 13.07 4.28 21.19
CA ALA A 251 13.06 4.18 19.73
C ALA A 251 14.51 4.04 19.21
N PRO A 252 14.95 2.92 18.62
CA PRO A 252 16.39 2.61 18.55
C PRO A 252 17.17 3.46 17.54
N GLY A 253 17.75 4.57 18.04
CA GLY A 253 18.43 5.62 17.26
C GLY A 253 17.95 7.03 17.62
N TYR A 254 16.76 7.14 18.21
CA TYR A 254 16.04 8.38 18.51
C TYR A 254 15.77 8.56 20.01
N GLY A 255 15.71 7.46 20.78
CA GLY A 255 15.57 7.44 22.23
C GLY A 255 14.11 7.39 22.71
N GLN A 256 13.91 7.68 24.00
CA GLN A 256 12.60 7.69 24.65
C GLN A 256 11.67 8.76 24.04
N LEU A 257 10.49 8.34 23.56
CA LEU A 257 9.53 9.23 22.89
C LEU A 257 8.48 9.81 23.85
N GLN A 258 8.06 9.04 24.86
CA GLN A 258 7.01 9.45 25.81
C GLN A 258 7.54 9.62 27.23
N SER A 259 6.84 10.40 28.06
CA SER A 259 7.23 10.60 29.46
C SER A 259 7.05 9.33 30.29
N ASP A 260 7.83 9.19 31.36
CA ASP A 260 7.73 8.07 32.30
C ASP A 260 6.29 7.85 32.82
N GLU A 261 5.53 8.94 32.99
CA GLU A 261 4.12 8.93 33.41
C GLU A 261 3.21 8.29 32.35
N VAL A 262 3.32 8.71 31.09
CA VAL A 262 2.57 8.14 29.95
C VAL A 262 2.97 6.67 29.73
N LEU A 263 4.26 6.35 29.82
CA LEU A 263 4.74 4.97 29.72
C LEU A 263 4.21 4.08 30.87
N GLU A 264 4.10 4.60 32.09
CA GLU A 264 3.48 3.87 33.21
C GLU A 264 1.98 3.65 32.98
N GLU A 265 1.27 4.60 32.36
CA GLU A 265 -0.15 4.46 31.99
C GLU A 265 -0.36 3.45 30.85
N MET A 266 0.42 3.51 29.77
CA MET A 266 0.41 2.53 28.68
C MET A 266 0.67 1.10 29.18
N ASN A 267 1.66 0.93 30.07
CA ASN A 267 1.95 -0.38 30.68
C ASN A 267 0.78 -0.89 31.55
N LYS A 268 0.09 -0.01 32.28
CA LYS A 268 -1.13 -0.37 33.03
C LYS A 268 -2.29 -0.73 32.10
N ALA A 269 -2.47 -0.04 30.97
CA ALA A 269 -3.51 -0.35 30.01
C ALA A 269 -3.25 -1.67 29.24
N TYR A 270 -1.98 -2.01 29.01
CA TYR A 270 -1.60 -3.23 28.30
C TYR A 270 -1.64 -4.48 29.18
N PHE A 271 -0.92 -4.46 30.32
CA PHE A 271 -0.82 -5.60 31.25
C PHE A 271 -1.90 -5.59 32.34
N GLY A 272 -2.79 -4.61 32.32
CA GLY A 272 -3.93 -4.52 33.23
C GLY A 272 -4.95 -5.63 32.98
N ARG A 273 -5.69 -5.95 34.04
CA ARG A 273 -6.88 -6.81 33.96
C ARG A 273 -7.94 -6.14 33.06
N ASP A 274 -8.52 -6.92 32.16
CA ASP A 274 -9.43 -6.46 31.10
C ASP A 274 -8.74 -5.45 30.14
N GLY A 275 -7.40 -5.41 30.12
CA GLY A 275 -6.56 -4.54 29.27
C GLY A 275 -6.22 -5.11 27.89
N CYS A 276 -5.44 -4.37 27.09
CA CYS A 276 -5.21 -4.66 25.67
C CYS A 276 -4.72 -6.09 25.42
N LEU A 277 -3.74 -6.59 26.20
CA LEU A 277 -3.23 -7.97 26.05
C LEU A 277 -4.31 -9.05 26.30
N GLU A 278 -5.18 -8.87 27.30
CA GLU A 278 -6.24 -9.85 27.60
C GLU A 278 -7.36 -9.78 26.55
N GLN A 279 -7.63 -8.59 25.98
CA GLN A 279 -8.65 -8.41 24.95
C GLN A 279 -8.21 -8.93 23.57
N GLU A 280 -6.97 -8.68 23.17
CA GLU A 280 -6.37 -9.24 21.94
C GLU A 280 -6.34 -10.78 21.99
N GLN A 281 -5.94 -11.36 23.13
CA GLN A 281 -6.00 -12.80 23.34
C GLN A 281 -7.44 -13.34 23.26
N ALA A 282 -8.44 -12.57 23.71
CA ALA A 282 -9.85 -12.93 23.58
C ALA A 282 -10.36 -12.86 22.13
N CYS A 283 -9.90 -11.88 21.33
CA CYS A 283 -10.18 -11.84 19.89
C CYS A 283 -9.60 -13.08 19.18
N TYR A 284 -8.30 -13.34 19.38
CA TYR A 284 -7.61 -14.47 18.77
C TYR A 284 -8.28 -15.81 19.15
N ALA A 285 -8.61 -16.00 20.43
CA ALA A 285 -9.31 -17.19 20.90
C ALA A 285 -10.75 -17.33 20.38
N ALA A 286 -11.40 -16.25 19.96
CA ALA A 286 -12.72 -16.27 19.31
C ALA A 286 -12.65 -16.64 17.81
N GLY A 287 -11.46 -16.59 17.21
CA GLY A 287 -11.22 -16.92 15.80
C GLY A 287 -11.89 -15.96 14.81
N ASN A 288 -11.81 -16.27 13.52
CA ASN A 288 -12.48 -15.47 12.49
C ASN A 288 -13.92 -15.97 12.24
N SER A 289 -14.90 -15.21 12.74
CA SER A 289 -16.34 -15.48 12.59
C SER A 289 -17.16 -14.22 12.88
N SER A 290 -18.37 -14.07 12.31
CA SER A 290 -19.24 -12.92 12.62
C SER A 290 -19.62 -12.80 14.11
N SER A 291 -19.58 -13.90 14.86
CA SER A 291 -19.69 -13.93 16.33
C SER A 291 -18.49 -13.34 17.07
N SER A 292 -17.28 -13.38 16.49
CA SER A 292 -16.06 -12.78 17.05
C SER A 292 -16.03 -11.26 16.90
N ASN A 293 -16.72 -10.70 15.90
CA ASN A 293 -16.52 -9.31 15.45
C ASN A 293 -16.59 -8.28 16.58
N LYS A 294 -17.54 -8.44 17.51
CA LYS A 294 -17.63 -7.53 18.65
C LYS A 294 -16.43 -7.66 19.59
N ILE A 295 -15.94 -8.87 19.83
CA ILE A 295 -14.79 -9.12 20.72
C ILE A 295 -13.56 -8.45 20.13
N CYS A 296 -13.25 -8.74 18.86
CA CYS A 296 -12.13 -8.16 18.14
C CYS A 296 -12.22 -6.63 18.07
N ARG A 297 -13.37 -6.07 17.66
CA ARG A 297 -13.56 -4.61 17.68
C ARG A 297 -13.36 -4.00 19.09
N THR A 298 -13.77 -4.69 20.17
CA THR A 298 -13.61 -4.11 21.52
C THR A 298 -12.13 -4.09 21.95
N ALA A 299 -11.35 -5.09 21.52
CA ALA A 299 -9.89 -5.10 21.69
C ALA A 299 -9.23 -3.97 20.88
N ASP A 300 -9.58 -3.89 19.59
CA ASP A 300 -9.18 -2.89 18.60
C ASP A 300 -9.41 -1.45 19.10
N ASP A 301 -10.69 -1.07 19.34
CA ASP A 301 -11.12 0.22 19.89
C ASP A 301 -10.32 0.57 21.18
N PHE A 302 -10.03 -0.43 22.04
CA PHE A 302 -9.31 -0.21 23.30
C PHE A 302 -7.79 -0.04 23.12
N CYS A 303 -7.16 -0.89 22.30
CA CYS A 303 -5.71 -0.85 22.06
C CYS A 303 -5.31 0.43 21.30
N ILE A 304 -6.15 0.89 20.35
CA ILE A 304 -5.96 2.18 19.68
C ILE A 304 -6.01 3.33 20.70
N ASP A 305 -7.10 3.47 21.46
CA ASP A 305 -7.31 4.57 22.42
C ASP A 305 -6.25 4.63 23.54
N ASN A 306 -5.76 3.46 24.00
CA ASN A 306 -4.97 3.38 25.24
C ASN A 306 -3.49 3.00 25.02
N ILE A 307 -3.10 2.52 23.83
CA ILE A 307 -1.73 2.11 23.53
C ILE A 307 -1.17 2.89 22.32
N PHE A 308 -1.83 2.84 21.16
CA PHE A 308 -1.31 3.47 19.94
C PHE A 308 -1.30 5.00 20.03
N VAL A 309 -2.46 5.62 20.33
CA VAL A 309 -2.58 7.08 20.41
C VAL A 309 -1.64 7.68 21.47
N PRO A 310 -1.49 7.10 22.69
CA PRO A 310 -0.47 7.54 23.65
C PRO A 310 0.98 7.31 23.20
N ALA A 311 1.28 6.30 22.38
CA ALA A 311 2.64 6.07 21.86
C ALA A 311 3.08 7.18 20.89
N VAL A 312 2.20 7.58 19.97
CA VAL A 312 2.46 8.66 19.00
C VAL A 312 2.53 10.02 19.70
N GLY A 313 1.52 10.36 20.50
CA GLY A 313 1.43 11.63 21.22
C GLY A 313 1.18 12.83 20.31
N ASP A 314 2.11 13.78 20.27
CA ASP A 314 2.04 15.01 19.45
C ASP A 314 2.85 14.93 18.14
N ARG A 315 3.32 13.74 17.77
CA ARG A 315 4.10 13.46 16.56
C ARG A 315 3.21 13.13 15.36
N ASP A 316 3.85 13.15 14.20
CA ASP A 316 3.43 12.32 13.07
C ASP A 316 3.59 10.82 13.44
N SER A 317 2.63 9.99 13.05
CA SER A 317 2.69 8.54 13.27
C SER A 317 3.66 7.85 12.31
N ASP A 318 3.79 8.40 11.12
CA ASP A 318 4.38 7.70 9.98
C ASP A 318 5.89 8.00 9.86
N ASP A 319 6.35 9.11 10.46
CA ASP A 319 7.77 9.34 10.79
C ASP A 319 7.93 10.25 12.02
N LEU A 320 8.48 9.69 13.10
CA LEU A 320 8.71 10.36 14.40
C LEU A 320 9.58 11.63 14.32
N ARG A 321 10.30 11.84 13.21
CA ARG A 321 11.21 12.98 12.97
C ARG A 321 10.49 14.19 12.39
N GLN A 322 9.26 14.02 11.90
CA GLN A 322 8.54 15.06 11.14
C GLN A 322 7.90 16.14 12.01
N ASN A 323 7.43 17.17 11.33
CA ASN A 323 6.71 18.29 11.92
C ASN A 323 5.39 18.49 11.16
N SER A 324 4.28 18.61 11.88
CA SER A 324 2.94 18.81 11.29
C SER A 324 2.77 20.07 10.43
N SER A 325 3.77 20.96 10.39
CA SER A 325 3.82 22.10 9.47
C SER A 325 4.45 21.79 8.10
N ALA A 326 5.07 20.62 7.94
CA ALA A 326 5.81 20.21 6.74
C ALA A 326 5.95 18.67 6.71
N LEU A 327 4.85 17.97 6.41
CA LEU A 327 4.84 16.52 6.21
C LEU A 327 5.42 16.13 4.84
N PHE A 328 6.05 14.98 4.79
CA PHE A 328 6.60 14.29 3.63
C PHE A 328 6.20 12.81 3.68
N PRO A 329 5.92 12.17 2.52
CA PRO A 329 5.90 12.76 1.18
C PRO A 329 4.64 13.62 0.91
N PRO A 330 4.75 14.69 0.10
CA PRO A 330 3.68 15.67 -0.03
C PRO A 330 2.56 15.24 -1.00
N SER A 331 1.32 15.23 -0.52
CA SER A 331 0.12 14.81 -1.29
C SER A 331 -0.34 15.78 -2.40
N PHE A 332 0.58 16.47 -3.11
CA PHE A 332 0.25 17.38 -4.24
C PHE A 332 -0.55 16.69 -5.35
N TYR A 333 -0.47 15.36 -5.42
CA TYR A 333 -1.19 14.56 -6.40
C TYR A 333 -2.72 14.54 -6.19
N ILE A 334 -3.23 14.92 -5.01
CA ILE A 334 -4.68 15.06 -4.77
C ILE A 334 -5.28 16.13 -5.69
N ASP A 335 -4.69 17.32 -5.76
CA ASP A 335 -5.12 18.40 -6.66
C ASP A 335 -4.97 18.00 -8.14
N PHE A 336 -3.93 17.24 -8.46
CA PHE A 336 -3.68 16.69 -9.80
C PHE A 336 -4.75 15.68 -10.22
N LEU A 337 -5.17 14.77 -9.33
CA LEU A 337 -6.26 13.82 -9.57
C LEU A 337 -7.65 14.46 -9.50
N ALA A 338 -7.81 15.60 -8.82
CA ALA A 338 -9.02 16.41 -8.89
C ALA A 338 -9.16 17.18 -10.23
N ASN A 339 -8.06 17.40 -10.96
CA ASN A 339 -8.06 18.18 -12.19
C ASN A 339 -8.87 17.49 -13.31
N THR A 340 -9.93 18.14 -13.79
CA THR A 340 -10.86 17.59 -14.79
C THR A 340 -10.21 17.23 -16.13
N THR A 341 -9.08 17.85 -16.48
CA THR A 341 -8.30 17.46 -17.67
C THR A 341 -7.52 16.18 -17.42
N VAL A 342 -6.87 16.04 -16.27
CA VAL A 342 -6.16 14.83 -15.86
C VAL A 342 -7.15 13.65 -15.78
N LYS A 343 -8.23 13.80 -15.02
CA LYS A 343 -9.32 12.80 -14.90
C LYS A 343 -9.82 12.32 -16.28
N LYS A 344 -10.10 13.25 -17.18
CA LYS A 344 -10.58 12.92 -18.54
C LYS A 344 -9.51 12.19 -19.36
N SER A 345 -8.23 12.54 -19.23
CA SER A 345 -7.15 11.86 -19.95
C SER A 345 -6.93 10.44 -19.44
N ILE A 346 -6.95 10.21 -18.12
CA ILE A 346 -6.78 8.88 -17.52
C ILE A 346 -8.06 8.02 -17.59
N GLY A 347 -9.20 8.60 -17.97
CA GLY A 347 -10.48 7.91 -18.10
C GLY A 347 -11.27 7.75 -16.79
N ALA A 348 -10.89 8.46 -15.73
CA ALA A 348 -11.59 8.46 -14.44
C ALA A 348 -12.96 9.18 -14.55
N THR A 349 -13.99 8.57 -13.96
CA THR A 349 -15.39 9.03 -14.02
C THR A 349 -15.96 9.41 -12.65
N SER A 350 -15.49 8.76 -11.58
CA SER A 350 -15.71 9.14 -10.17
C SER A 350 -14.84 10.33 -9.76
N ASP A 351 -15.12 10.95 -8.61
CA ASP A 351 -14.20 11.88 -7.94
C ASP A 351 -13.21 11.11 -7.05
N TYR A 352 -12.03 11.69 -6.83
CA TYR A 352 -10.96 11.07 -6.07
C TYR A 352 -11.12 11.30 -4.56
N SER A 353 -10.84 10.28 -3.75
CA SER A 353 -10.69 10.38 -2.30
C SER A 353 -9.56 9.47 -1.83
N GLU A 354 -8.53 10.04 -1.21
CA GLU A 354 -7.30 9.34 -0.80
C GLU A 354 -7.57 8.18 0.17
N CYS A 355 -8.11 8.48 1.37
CA CYS A 355 -8.52 7.50 2.37
C CYS A 355 -9.95 7.84 2.87
N PRO A 356 -11.02 7.46 2.14
CA PRO A 356 -12.40 7.74 2.53
C PRO A 356 -12.86 6.91 3.74
N ASP A 357 -13.60 7.53 4.68
CA ASP A 357 -14.11 6.90 5.91
C ASP A 357 -14.92 5.61 5.68
N ALA A 358 -15.62 5.50 4.54
CA ALA A 358 -16.68 4.50 4.37
C ALA A 358 -16.16 3.04 4.23
N PRO A 359 -15.15 2.74 3.38
CA PRO A 359 -14.45 1.46 3.42
C PRO A 359 -13.84 1.13 4.78
N TYR A 360 -13.14 2.09 5.41
CA TYR A 360 -12.49 1.94 6.71
C TYR A 360 -13.49 1.52 7.80
N GLU A 361 -14.61 2.23 7.91
CA GLU A 361 -15.70 1.95 8.85
C GLU A 361 -16.28 0.53 8.71
N LEU A 362 -16.26 -0.06 7.51
CA LEU A 362 -16.75 -1.43 7.30
C LEU A 362 -15.80 -2.48 7.90
N PHE A 363 -14.48 -2.24 7.89
CA PHE A 363 -13.47 -3.11 8.50
C PHE A 363 -13.46 -2.97 10.03
N VAL A 364 -13.49 -1.75 10.56
CA VAL A 364 -13.60 -1.50 12.02
C VAL A 364 -14.86 -2.17 12.60
N ARG A 365 -15.97 -2.23 11.85
CA ARG A 365 -17.21 -2.92 12.27
C ARG A 365 -17.09 -4.44 12.41
N THR A 366 -16.10 -5.06 11.78
CA THR A 366 -15.82 -6.49 11.97
C THR A 366 -14.67 -6.75 12.94
N GLY A 367 -13.98 -5.69 13.39
CA GLY A 367 -12.73 -5.79 14.14
C GLY A 367 -11.71 -6.60 13.34
N ASP A 368 -11.53 -6.27 12.05
CA ASP A 368 -10.60 -6.98 11.19
C ASP A 368 -9.14 -6.64 11.51
N ASP A 369 -8.88 -5.41 12.00
CA ASP A 369 -7.54 -4.89 12.32
C ASP A 369 -6.90 -5.56 13.54
N ALA A 370 -7.71 -6.07 14.48
CA ALA A 370 -7.28 -6.90 15.61
C ALA A 370 -7.08 -8.40 15.26
N ARG A 371 -6.83 -8.76 13.99
CA ARG A 371 -6.73 -10.16 13.55
C ARG A 371 -5.34 -10.51 13.03
N THR A 372 -4.68 -11.46 13.69
CA THR A 372 -3.40 -11.98 13.22
C THR A 372 -3.50 -12.69 11.86
N LEU A 373 -2.61 -12.33 10.95
CA LEU A 373 -2.31 -13.05 9.70
C LEU A 373 -0.97 -13.80 9.79
N LEU A 374 -0.31 -13.81 10.95
CA LEU A 374 0.98 -14.45 11.19
C LEU A 374 1.00 -15.98 10.85
N PRO A 375 -0.07 -16.76 11.08
CA PRO A 375 -0.13 -18.16 10.62
C PRO A 375 -0.15 -18.30 9.10
N GLN A 376 -0.79 -17.36 8.39
CA GLN A 376 -0.85 -17.32 6.93
C GLN A 376 0.52 -16.93 6.35
N LEU A 377 1.19 -15.92 6.92
CA LEU A 377 2.58 -15.59 6.57
C LEU A 377 3.49 -16.81 6.74
N ALA A 378 3.42 -17.49 7.88
CA ALA A 378 4.21 -18.70 8.13
C ALA A 378 3.91 -19.82 7.13
N ALA A 379 2.65 -20.05 6.79
CA ALA A 379 2.24 -21.04 5.78
C ALA A 379 2.79 -20.71 4.38
N LEU A 380 2.83 -19.43 3.99
CA LEU A 380 3.38 -18.98 2.71
C LEU A 380 4.91 -19.10 2.64
N VAL A 381 5.65 -18.71 3.68
CA VAL A 381 7.11 -18.96 3.69
C VAL A 381 7.40 -20.46 3.64
N ASN A 382 6.63 -21.28 4.38
CA ASN A 382 6.72 -22.74 4.36
C ASN A 382 6.36 -23.38 3.00
N SER A 383 5.68 -22.68 2.08
CA SER A 383 5.41 -23.20 0.71
C SER A 383 6.56 -22.97 -0.27
N GLY A 384 7.56 -22.15 0.12
CA GLY A 384 8.66 -21.74 -0.74
C GLY A 384 8.44 -20.40 -1.47
N LEU A 385 7.39 -19.64 -1.11
CA LEU A 385 7.20 -18.27 -1.61
C LEU A 385 8.35 -17.38 -1.11
N ASN A 386 8.98 -16.63 -2.01
CA ASN A 386 9.99 -15.63 -1.60
C ASN A 386 9.29 -14.49 -0.85
N MET A 387 9.76 -14.15 0.34
CA MET A 387 9.09 -13.15 1.17
C MET A 387 10.08 -12.10 1.67
N LEU A 388 9.74 -10.84 1.45
CA LEU A 388 10.34 -9.70 2.12
C LEU A 388 9.34 -9.11 3.09
N ILE A 389 9.75 -8.96 4.35
CA ILE A 389 9.11 -8.06 5.30
C ILE A 389 10.14 -6.99 5.63
N TRP A 390 9.79 -5.72 5.44
CA TRP A 390 10.73 -4.61 5.61
C TRP A 390 10.03 -3.40 6.19
N ALA A 391 10.76 -2.59 6.95
CA ALA A 391 10.21 -1.41 7.63
C ALA A 391 11.24 -0.29 7.77
N GLY A 392 10.79 0.95 7.56
CA GLY A 392 11.54 2.15 7.91
C GLY A 392 11.72 2.30 9.42
N ASP A 393 12.90 2.78 9.84
CA ASP A 393 13.26 2.82 11.26
C ASP A 393 12.74 4.01 12.07
N ALA A 394 12.16 5.00 11.42
CA ALA A 394 11.55 6.19 12.04
C ALA A 394 10.00 6.11 12.12
N ASP A 395 9.39 5.11 11.50
CA ASP A 395 7.95 4.86 11.60
C ASP A 395 7.53 4.45 13.02
N ILE A 396 6.44 5.05 13.53
CA ILE A 396 5.78 4.62 14.77
C ILE A 396 4.65 3.64 14.45
N ASN A 397 3.86 3.96 13.42
CA ASN A 397 2.61 3.32 13.01
C ASN A 397 2.77 1.80 12.82
N CYS A 398 3.71 1.36 11.98
CA CYS A 398 4.08 -0.05 11.84
C CYS A 398 5.57 -0.27 12.12
N ASN A 399 6.02 0.31 13.25
CA ASN A 399 7.41 0.33 13.69
C ASN A 399 8.14 -1.02 13.53
N TRP A 400 9.39 -0.93 13.09
CA TRP A 400 10.22 -2.10 12.76
C TRP A 400 10.46 -3.05 13.93
N LEU A 401 10.34 -2.60 15.20
CA LEU A 401 10.46 -3.47 16.38
C LEU A 401 9.30 -4.46 16.46
N GLY A 402 8.06 -3.98 16.31
CA GLY A 402 6.88 -4.85 16.26
C GLY A 402 6.92 -5.77 15.06
N GLY A 403 7.25 -5.22 13.89
CA GLY A 403 7.40 -5.99 12.67
C GLY A 403 8.43 -7.12 12.80
N HIS A 404 9.58 -6.84 13.44
CA HIS A 404 10.64 -7.83 13.68
C HIS A 404 10.25 -8.89 14.72
N ALA A 405 9.66 -8.48 15.84
CA ALA A 405 9.25 -9.39 16.91
C ALA A 405 8.24 -10.43 16.41
N SER A 406 7.31 -10.04 15.53
CA SER A 406 6.35 -10.96 14.93
C SER A 406 6.99 -11.97 13.98
N VAL A 407 7.97 -11.58 13.13
CA VAL A 407 8.62 -12.54 12.22
C VAL A 407 9.54 -13.53 12.95
N LEU A 408 10.03 -13.17 14.14
CA LEU A 408 10.67 -14.10 15.07
C LEU A 408 9.68 -15.06 15.76
N ALA A 409 8.39 -14.67 15.86
CA ALA A 409 7.33 -15.48 16.46
C ALA A 409 6.57 -16.38 15.45
N MET A 410 6.69 -16.14 14.15
CA MET A 410 6.12 -16.97 13.08
C MET A 410 6.49 -18.45 13.24
N ASP A 411 5.51 -19.36 13.10
CA ASP A 411 5.74 -20.81 13.18
C ASP A 411 6.14 -21.40 11.81
N TRP A 412 7.33 -21.02 11.34
CA TRP A 412 7.90 -21.46 10.06
C TRP A 412 9.24 -22.18 10.24
N PHE A 413 9.65 -22.96 9.23
CA PHE A 413 10.82 -23.84 9.32
C PHE A 413 12.12 -23.10 9.69
N GLY A 414 12.26 -21.83 9.28
CA GLY A 414 13.47 -21.03 9.48
C GLY A 414 13.49 -20.19 10.75
N LYS A 415 12.45 -20.23 11.60
CA LYS A 415 12.34 -19.36 12.79
C LYS A 415 13.55 -19.46 13.74
N GLU A 416 14.06 -20.67 13.96
CA GLU A 416 15.25 -20.89 14.80
C GLU A 416 16.53 -20.36 14.14
N ALA A 417 16.63 -20.42 12.80
CA ALA A 417 17.75 -19.83 12.07
C ALA A 417 17.67 -18.29 12.09
N LEU A 418 16.49 -17.69 11.90
CA LEU A 418 16.28 -16.25 11.94
C LEU A 418 16.62 -15.66 13.32
N ALA A 419 16.16 -16.30 14.40
CA ALA A 419 16.46 -15.90 15.77
C ALA A 419 17.96 -16.01 16.15
N ASN A 420 18.74 -16.84 15.43
CA ASN A 420 20.19 -16.97 15.62
C ASN A 420 21.03 -16.21 14.56
N THR A 421 20.39 -15.60 13.55
CA THR A 421 21.06 -14.84 12.50
C THR A 421 21.25 -13.39 12.96
N PRO A 422 22.49 -12.89 13.14
CA PRO A 422 22.69 -11.49 13.49
C PRO A 422 22.29 -10.58 12.32
N PHE A 423 21.79 -9.39 12.63
CA PHE A 423 21.66 -8.33 11.64
C PHE A 423 23.03 -8.00 11.01
N THR A 424 23.03 -7.80 9.70
CA THR A 424 24.19 -7.32 8.93
C THR A 424 23.82 -6.10 8.11
N ASN A 425 24.78 -5.22 7.82
CA ASN A 425 24.48 -4.00 7.06
C ASN A 425 24.45 -4.31 5.56
N MET A 426 23.32 -4.03 4.91
CA MET A 426 23.25 -3.83 3.47
C MET A 426 23.84 -2.45 3.15
N THR A 427 24.71 -2.39 2.14
CA THR A 427 25.31 -1.15 1.67
C THR A 427 25.12 -0.96 0.17
N ILE A 428 25.03 0.28 -0.29
CA ILE A 428 25.06 0.68 -1.71
C ILE A 428 26.23 1.65 -1.86
N ASP A 429 27.16 1.39 -2.78
CA ASP A 429 28.42 2.16 -2.95
C ASP A 429 29.24 2.25 -1.64
N GLY A 430 29.06 1.29 -0.73
CA GLY A 430 29.67 1.25 0.59
C GLY A 430 29.01 2.13 1.67
N ALA A 431 27.94 2.88 1.36
CA ALA A 431 27.10 3.56 2.35
C ALA A 431 26.03 2.58 2.88
N ALA A 432 25.85 2.49 4.20
CA ALA A 432 24.87 1.57 4.79
C ALA A 432 23.45 2.11 4.70
N VAL A 433 22.53 1.30 4.16
CA VAL A 433 21.13 1.70 3.86
C VAL A 433 20.10 0.89 4.64
N ALA A 434 20.42 -0.33 5.06
CA ALA A 434 19.54 -1.17 5.87
C ALA A 434 20.32 -2.14 6.77
N ALA A 435 19.69 -2.57 7.86
CA ALA A 435 20.08 -3.76 8.62
C ALA A 435 19.22 -4.95 8.15
N ILE A 436 19.85 -6.01 7.67
CA ILE A 436 19.20 -7.17 7.03
C ILE A 436 19.46 -8.48 7.76
N GLN A 437 18.51 -9.41 7.65
CA GLN A 437 18.64 -10.84 7.95
C GLN A 437 18.04 -11.65 6.78
N ASN A 438 18.74 -12.67 6.30
CA ASN A 438 18.24 -13.58 5.25
C ASN A 438 18.28 -15.03 5.76
N VAL A 439 17.22 -15.79 5.52
CA VAL A 439 17.13 -17.22 5.85
C VAL A 439 16.31 -17.94 4.77
N GLU A 440 16.98 -18.76 3.96
CA GLU A 440 16.39 -19.44 2.78
C GLU A 440 15.60 -18.44 1.89
N ASN A 441 14.29 -18.64 1.71
CA ASN A 441 13.40 -17.79 0.90
C ASN A 441 12.78 -16.61 1.67
N PHE A 442 13.26 -16.28 2.86
CA PHE A 442 12.77 -15.15 3.67
C PHE A 442 13.86 -14.12 3.95
N SER A 443 13.52 -12.84 3.79
CA SER A 443 14.37 -11.70 4.15
C SER A 443 13.61 -10.73 5.08
N PHE A 444 14.28 -10.24 6.11
CA PHE A 444 13.82 -9.09 6.91
C PHE A 444 14.78 -7.91 6.78
N ALA A 445 14.27 -6.69 6.60
CA ALA A 445 15.08 -5.47 6.51
C ALA A 445 14.53 -4.31 7.34
N ARG A 446 15.34 -3.78 8.27
CA ARG A 446 15.16 -2.44 8.84
C ARG A 446 15.86 -1.45 7.91
N VAL A 447 15.12 -0.58 7.22
CA VAL A 447 15.70 0.47 6.37
C VAL A 447 16.00 1.70 7.21
N TYR A 448 17.20 2.26 7.06
CA TYR A 448 17.66 3.39 7.85
C TYR A 448 17.06 4.71 7.36
N GLU A 449 16.81 5.63 8.29
CA GLU A 449 16.37 7.00 8.00
C GLU A 449 15.07 7.08 7.16
N ALA A 450 14.18 6.09 7.28
CA ALA A 450 12.90 6.03 6.57
C ALA A 450 11.70 5.98 7.54
N GLY A 451 10.61 6.65 7.17
CA GLY A 451 9.29 6.48 7.79
C GLY A 451 8.49 5.31 7.19
N HIS A 452 7.17 5.42 7.25
CA HIS A 452 6.20 4.41 6.79
C HIS A 452 6.33 4.13 5.28
N GLU A 453 6.25 5.16 4.43
CA GLU A 453 6.42 5.08 2.97
C GLU A 453 7.91 4.93 2.56
N VAL A 454 8.56 3.80 2.89
CA VAL A 454 10.01 3.59 2.68
C VAL A 454 10.51 3.96 1.27
N PRO A 455 9.82 3.66 0.15
CA PRO A 455 10.31 4.05 -1.17
C PRO A 455 10.29 5.57 -1.41
N ALA A 456 9.43 6.33 -0.70
CA ALA A 456 9.48 7.79 -0.75
C ALA A 456 10.70 8.35 0.03
N PHE A 457 11.00 7.80 1.21
CA PHE A 457 12.12 8.27 2.04
C PHE A 457 13.51 7.81 1.52
N GLN A 458 13.62 6.56 1.06
CA GLN A 458 14.88 5.94 0.65
C GLN A 458 14.77 5.29 -0.76
N PRO A 459 14.41 6.05 -1.80
CA PRO A 459 14.05 5.51 -3.12
C PRO A 459 15.16 4.67 -3.78
N ALA A 460 16.43 5.05 -3.59
CA ALA A 460 17.55 4.29 -4.12
C ALA A 460 17.70 2.91 -3.45
N ALA A 461 17.54 2.83 -2.13
CA ALA A 461 17.58 1.58 -1.38
C ALA A 461 16.34 0.72 -1.66
N ALA A 462 15.16 1.34 -1.78
CA ALA A 462 13.92 0.67 -2.14
C ALA A 462 13.98 0.01 -3.52
N LEU A 463 14.50 0.69 -4.54
CA LEU A 463 14.66 0.10 -5.88
C LEU A 463 15.70 -1.04 -5.91
N GLU A 464 16.76 -0.95 -5.10
CA GLU A 464 17.76 -2.03 -5.00
C GLU A 464 17.21 -3.25 -4.25
N ILE A 465 16.51 -3.05 -3.13
CA ILE A 465 15.82 -4.11 -2.40
C ILE A 465 14.77 -4.79 -3.30
N PHE A 466 14.00 -4.01 -4.06
CA PHE A 466 13.06 -4.54 -5.05
C PHE A 466 13.77 -5.38 -6.14
N ARG A 467 14.86 -4.86 -6.71
CA ARG A 467 15.70 -5.56 -7.71
C ARG A 467 16.15 -6.94 -7.23
N GLN A 468 16.68 -7.03 -6.01
CA GLN A 468 17.16 -8.29 -5.45
C GLN A 468 15.99 -9.26 -5.18
N VAL A 469 14.85 -8.78 -4.69
CA VAL A 469 13.67 -9.64 -4.44
C VAL A 469 13.05 -10.18 -5.74
N ILE A 470 12.90 -9.37 -6.80
CA ILE A 470 12.37 -9.88 -8.08
C ILE A 470 13.33 -10.88 -8.75
N ASN A 471 14.64 -10.71 -8.57
CA ASN A 471 15.66 -11.68 -8.99
C ASN A 471 15.69 -12.95 -8.11
N LYS A 472 14.97 -12.96 -6.98
CA LYS A 472 14.96 -14.02 -5.95
C LYS A 472 16.34 -14.21 -5.29
N GLU A 473 17.05 -13.10 -5.13
CA GLU A 473 18.34 -13.01 -4.46
C GLU A 473 18.11 -12.66 -2.97
N PRO A 474 18.88 -13.25 -2.04
CA PRO A 474 18.89 -12.78 -0.65
C PRO A 474 19.49 -11.37 -0.59
N LEU A 475 19.03 -10.53 0.34
CA LEU A 475 19.48 -9.14 0.39
C LEU A 475 20.99 -9.05 0.63
N HIS A 476 21.68 -8.19 -0.12
CA HIS A 476 23.13 -8.07 -0.07
C HIS A 476 23.63 -6.68 -0.50
N SER A 477 24.87 -6.38 -0.10
CA SER A 477 25.56 -5.14 -0.49
C SER A 477 25.99 -5.13 -1.95
N VAL A 478 25.92 -3.95 -2.58
CA VAL A 478 26.36 -3.66 -3.96
C VAL A 478 27.36 -2.50 -4.03
#